data_AF-A0A2V8CYS9-F1
#
_entry.id   AF-A0A2V8CYS9-F1
#
_cell.length_a   1.000
_cell.length_b   1.000
_cell.length_c   1.000
_cell.angle_alpha   90.00
_cell.angle_beta   90.00
_cell.angle_gamma   90.00
#
_symmetry.space_group_name_H-M   'P 1'
#
loop_
_entity.id
_entity.type
_entity.pdbx_description
1 polymer ?
#
loop_
_entity_poly.entity_id
_entity_poly.type
_entity_poly.pdbx_seq_one_letter_code
_entity_poly.pdbx_strand_id
1 'polypeptide(L)' 'MSRPALLLYCQHSLGLGHLKRSWTLAEALSADFDVVVLSGGEPPDGLRPPCGVDLVQLTPLSQDTSGHLYCL' A
#
# COMPACT_ATOMS: atom_id res chain seq x y z
N MET A 1 27.19 2.41 3.14
CA MET A 1 26.54 1.17 2.68
C MET A 1 25.13 1.53 2.26
N SER A 2 24.64 1.03 1.12
CA SER A 2 23.24 1.21 0.74
C SER A 2 22.34 0.40 1.68
N ARG A 3 21.13 0.91 1.93
CA ARG A 3 20.15 0.20 2.74
C ARG A 3 19.55 -0.94 1.91
N PRO A 4 19.11 -2.04 2.54
CA PRO A 4 18.40 -3.11 1.82
C PRO A 4 17.03 -2.61 1.35
N ALA A 5 16.62 -3.05 0.16
CA ALA A 5 15.29 -2.76 -0.37
C ALA A 5 14.21 -3.63 0.31
N LEU A 6 13.04 -3.05 0.56
CA LEU A 6 11.88 -3.76 1.10
C LEU A 6 10.61 -3.37 0.33
N LEU A 7 9.92 -4.39 -0.18
CA LEU A 7 8.67 -4.24 -0.93
C LEU A 7 7.49 -4.74 -0.08
N LEU A 8 6.51 -3.87 0.17
CA LEU A 8 5.28 -4.19 0.89
C LEU A 8 4.09 -4.11 -0.05
N TYR A 9 3.41 -5.23 -0.26
CA TYR A 9 2.14 -5.25 -1.00
C TYR A 9 0.96 -5.07 -0.06
N CYS A 10 0.06 -4.14 -0.39
CA CYS A 10 -1.18 -3.90 0.33
C CYS A 10 -2.39 -3.92 -0.62
N GLN A 11 -3.21 -4.94 -0.49
CA GLN A 11 -4.56 -4.97 -1.08
C GLN A 11 -5.57 -4.40 -0.09
N HIS A 12 -6.41 -3.49 -0.56
CA HIS A 12 -7.52 -2.92 0.23
C HIS A 12 -8.73 -2.67 -0.68
N SER A 13 -9.92 -3.18 -0.32
CA SER A 13 -11.08 -3.18 -1.23
C SER A 13 -12.38 -2.65 -0.59
N LEU A 14 -12.51 -2.73 0.74
CA LEU A 14 -13.72 -2.30 1.48
C LEU A 14 -13.46 -1.15 2.46
N GLY A 15 -12.23 -0.62 2.49
CA GLY A 15 -11.86 0.50 3.35
C GLY A 15 -10.36 0.62 3.60
N LEU A 16 -9.96 1.72 4.24
CA LEU A 16 -8.55 2.14 4.37
C LEU A 16 -7.77 1.45 5.50
N GLY A 17 -8.39 0.53 6.25
CA GLY A 17 -7.77 -0.08 7.43
C GLY A 17 -6.54 -0.94 7.12
N HIS A 18 -6.51 -1.61 5.97
CA HIS A 18 -5.32 -2.33 5.51
C HIS A 18 -4.22 -1.35 5.10
N LEU A 19 -4.57 -0.32 4.32
CA LEU A 19 -3.62 0.68 3.85
C LEU A 19 -2.94 1.43 5.01
N LYS A 20 -3.71 1.94 5.99
CA LYS A 20 -3.15 2.65 7.14
C LYS A 20 -2.18 1.79 7.95
N ARG A 21 -2.52 0.52 8.21
CA ARG A 21 -1.63 -0.38 8.95
C ARG A 21 -0.35 -0.68 8.16
N SER A 22 -0.47 -0.91 6.84
CA SER A 22 0.68 -1.10 5.96
C SER A 22 1.58 0.13 5.93
N TRP A 23 1.01 1.34 5.92
CA TRP A 23 1.78 2.59 5.99
C TRP A 23 2.49 2.76 7.34
N THR A 24 1.83 2.46 8.46
CA THR A 24 2.47 2.50 9.78
C THR A 24 3.67 1.55 9.86
N LEU A 25 3.55 0.35 9.29
CA LEU A 25 4.68 -0.59 9.19
C LEU A 25 5.78 -0.07 8.27
N ALA A 26 5.42 0.47 7.11
CA ALA A 26 6.36 1.00 6.13
C ALA A 26 7.17 2.18 6.70
N GLU A 27 6.52 3.09 7.43
CA GLU A 27 7.17 4.22 8.11
C GLU A 27 8.20 3.73 9.13
N ALA A 28 7.83 2.77 9.99
CA ALA A 28 8.76 2.19 10.97
C ALA A 28 9.95 1.49 10.29
N LEU A 29 9.69 0.72 9.22
CA LEU A 29 10.73 0.00 8.47
C LEU A 29 11.62 0.94 7.65
N SER A 30 11.15 2.13 7.30
CA SER A 30 11.96 3.17 6.64
C SER A 30 13.07 3.73 7.53
N ALA A 31 13.20 3.28 8.79
CA ALA A 31 14.38 3.51 9.62
C ALA A 31 15.59 2.64 9.21
N ASP A 32 15.36 1.45 8.64
CA ASP A 32 16.41 0.50 8.26
C ASP A 32 16.45 0.11 6.77
N PHE A 33 15.32 0.23 6.04
CA PHE A 33 15.16 -0.18 4.65
C PHE A 33 14.89 1.00 3.70
N ASP A 34 15.09 0.76 2.40
CA ASP A 34 14.51 1.57 1.32
C ASP A 34 13.14 0.95 0.96
N VAL A 35 12.06 1.58 1.43
CA VAL A 35 10.72 0.96 1.45
C VAL A 35 9.87 1.44 0.28
N VAL A 36 9.33 0.47 -0.48
CA VAL A 36 8.29 0.70 -1.50
C VAL A 36 7.02 -0.02 -1.09
N VAL A 37 5.90 0.69 -1.05
CA VAL A 37 4.56 0.12 -0.87
C VAL A 37 3.87 0.01 -2.23
N LEU A 38 3.51 -1.20 -2.63
CA LEU A 38 2.60 -1.47 -3.75
C LEU A 38 1.16 -1.46 -3.24
N SER A 39 0.33 -0.54 -3.73
CA SER A 39 -1.09 -0.46 -3.39
C SER A 39 -1.95 -1.04 -4.51
N GLY A 40 -2.80 -2.00 -4.18
CA GLY A 40 -3.73 -2.65 -5.13
C GLY A 40 -5.20 -2.26 -4.96
N GLY A 41 -5.51 -1.39 -3.99
CA GLY A 41 -6.85 -0.82 -3.81
C GLY A 41 -7.02 0.53 -4.48
N GLU A 42 -8.24 1.04 -4.52
CA GLU A 42 -8.54 2.38 -5.05
C GLU A 42 -7.72 3.44 -4.30
N PRO A 43 -7.01 4.36 -4.99
CA PRO A 43 -6.25 5.41 -4.33
C PRO A 43 -7.16 6.25 -3.42
N PRO A 44 -6.82 6.44 -2.13
CA PRO A 44 -7.59 7.31 -1.25
C PRO A 44 -7.43 8.78 -1.65
N ASP A 45 -8.57 9.47 -1.80
CA ASP A 45 -8.57 10.91 -2.02
C ASP A 45 -7.93 11.68 -0.85
N GLY A 46 -6.96 12.54 -1.17
CA GLY A 46 -6.33 13.46 -0.22
C GLY A 46 -5.39 12.82 0.82
N LEU A 47 -5.20 11.49 0.79
CA LEU A 47 -4.30 10.79 1.71
C LEU A 47 -2.91 10.64 1.09
N ARG A 48 -1.86 10.99 1.84
CA ARG A 48 -0.46 10.91 1.39
C ARG A 48 0.31 9.81 2.13
N PRO A 49 1.21 9.08 1.44
CA PRO A 49 2.07 8.11 2.09
C PRO A 49 2.98 8.75 3.16
N PRO A 50 3.45 7.98 4.15
CA PRO A 50 4.41 8.46 5.14
C PRO A 50 5.72 8.96 4.50
N CYS A 51 6.44 9.82 5.22
CA CYS A 51 7.76 10.28 4.78
C CYS A 51 8.73 9.08 4.72
N GLY A 52 9.62 9.07 3.72
CA GLY A 52 10.61 8.00 3.55
C GLY A 52 10.05 6.69 2.99
N VAL A 53 8.80 6.69 2.53
CA VAL A 53 8.13 5.55 1.90
C VAL A 53 7.72 5.93 0.48
N ASP A 54 8.19 5.16 -0.50
CA ASP A 54 7.72 5.27 -1.87
C ASP A 54 6.42 4.49 -2.06
N LEU A 55 5.48 5.05 -2.82
CA LEU A 55 4.20 4.41 -3.11
C LEU A 55 4.09 4.14 -4.62
N VAL A 56 3.83 2.89 -4.98
CA VAL A 56 3.49 2.48 -6.34
C VAL A 56 2.03 2.03 -6.34
N GLN A 57 1.19 2.76 -7.08
CA GLN A 57 -0.20 2.39 -7.27
C GLN A 57 -0.33 1.40 -8.44
N LEU A 58 -0.98 0.27 -8.20
CA LEU A 58 -1.37 -0.69 -9.22
C LEU A 58 -2.78 -0.38 -9.75
N THR A 59 -3.16 -1.01 -10.85
CA THR A 59 -4.56 -1.05 -11.29
C THR A 59 -5.42 -1.58 -10.13
N PRO A 60 -6.39 -0.81 -9.63
CA PRO A 60 -7.17 -1.19 -8.46
C PRO A 60 -8.00 -2.46 -8.73
N LEU A 61 -7.97 -3.38 -7.77
CA LEU A 61 -8.82 -4.56 -7.74
C LEU A 61 -9.88 -4.43 -6.65
N SER A 62 -11.12 -4.64 -7.06
CA SER A 62 -12.28 -4.70 -6.17
C SER A 62 -12.88 -6.10 -6.16
N GLN A 63 -13.72 -6.35 -5.17
CA GLN A 63 -14.41 -7.62 -4.96
C GLN A 63 -15.90 -7.35 -4.80
N ASP A 64 -16.74 -8.08 -5.54
CA ASP A 64 -18.19 -7.99 -5.36
C ASP A 64 -18.68 -8.87 -4.19
N THR A 65 -19.99 -8.86 -3.92
CA THR A 65 -20.58 -9.64 -2.83
C THR A 65 -20.51 -11.15 -3.05
N SER A 66 -20.28 -11.62 -4.27
CA SER A 66 -20.09 -13.04 -4.61
C SER A 66 -18.63 -13.49 -4.44
N GLY A 67 -17.73 -12.54 -4.21
CA GLY A 67 -16.30 -12.78 -4.10
C GLY A 67 -15.55 -12.69 -5.44
N HIS A 68 -16.23 -12.33 -6.54
CA HIS A 68 -15.61 -12.14 -7.84
C HIS A 68 -14.72 -10.88 -7.84
N LEU A 69 -13.50 -11.03 -8.37
CA LEU A 69 -12.53 -9.94 -8.49
C LEU A 69 -12.67 -9.25 -9.84
N TYR A 70 -12.71 -7.93 -9.82
CA TYR A 70 -12.76 -7.09 -11.02
C TYR A 70 -11.87 -5.86 -10.85
N CYS A 71 -11.35 -5.33 -11.96
CA CYS A 71 -10.63 -4.06 -11.95
C CYS A 71 -11.63 -2.89 -11.92
N LEU A 72 -11.32 -1.85 -11.14
CA LEU A 72 -12.06 -0.58 -11.16
C LEU A 72 -11.70 0.26 -12.39
#